data_AF-A0A959FRH8-F1
#
_entry.id   AF-A0A959FRH8-F1
#
_cell.length_a   1.000
_cell.length_b   1.000
_cell.length_c   1.000
_cell.angle_alpha   90.00
_cell.angle_beta   90.00
_cell.angle_gamma   90.00
#
_symmetry.space_group_name_H-M   'P 1'
#
loop_
_entity.id
_entity.type
_entity.pdbx_description
1 polymer ?
#
loop_
_entity_poly.entity_id
_entity_poly.type
_entity_poly.pdbx_seq_one_letter_code
_entity_poly.pdbx_strand_id
1 'polypeptide(L)'
;MQKTLVLLLSLVCLNLGCYGQRTAPVDLTITLDPALLEDFAPEGRLFIFLNENMNGEPYQQLWPLSPQPNHIFADNRYWKGNDPLFVRHSDGFVHTSSFSLSQVPAGTYRLQVFWDQDTAESRINAPGNIYSAAQTITLPTAEPLKVMLDQRIPTRSLVDNPLVKEVSMRSELLSEFWGHEVTIKASVLLPSTYFEQTDRTYPVRYNVAGYGGRYTRINNLIGRNSTFAQWWNSEEAPQIVNVFLDGEGPFGDNYHLDSENSGPYGSMLTQELIPYIESTFRGRRNSTFRFVDGCSTGGWVSLALQLFYPDTFNGVWSYSPDAIAFSDYQLINVYEDENAFVNEWGNPHGVARDLTGDVIVNMEDFIRYENVLGASNTFVNSGGQFSAHNALYSPRGADGLPMPAFDPETGVIDKDVIEHWRQYDLTLLVKDNWVELGPKLQGKIYIWMGDMDHFYLNPATRTFDAMIHSLDNPVSDAVIEFEAMAGHCQNYDQMTVLQRMQERVEEMEKR
;
A
#
# COMPACT_ATOMS: atom_id res chain seq x y z
N MET A 1 44.20 78.38 0.08
CA MET A 1 45.03 77.55 0.98
C MET A 1 44.11 76.50 1.61
N GLN A 2 44.12 75.29 1.06
CA GLN A 2 44.65 74.07 1.72
C GLN A 2 43.82 73.64 2.94
N LYS A 3 42.93 72.66 2.77
CA LYS A 3 43.12 71.20 2.93
C LYS A 3 42.84 70.78 4.38
N THR A 4 41.81 69.95 4.59
CA THR A 4 41.88 68.64 5.30
C THR A 4 40.49 67.99 5.23
N LEU A 5 40.32 67.01 4.34
CA LEU A 5 39.24 66.03 4.41
C LEU A 5 39.94 64.66 4.49
N VAL A 6 39.83 64.01 5.65
CA VAL A 6 40.41 62.69 5.91
C VAL A 6 39.48 61.64 5.31
N LEU A 7 39.98 60.92 4.31
CA LEU A 7 39.34 59.75 3.71
C LEU A 7 39.74 58.52 4.54
N LEU A 8 38.81 57.93 5.30
CA LEU A 8 38.99 56.59 5.87
C LEU A 8 38.41 55.58 4.88
N LEU A 9 39.29 54.88 4.14
CA LEU A 9 38.93 53.65 3.43
C LEU A 9 39.05 52.49 4.42
N SER A 10 37.92 51.96 4.90
CA SER A 10 37.86 50.65 5.54
C SER A 10 37.60 49.58 4.47
N LEU A 11 38.66 48.83 4.14
CA LEU A 11 38.55 47.59 3.35
C LEU A 11 37.87 46.53 4.25
N VAL A 12 36.58 46.29 4.05
CA VAL A 12 35.90 45.11 4.60
C VAL A 12 36.00 44.01 3.56
N CYS A 13 37.03 43.17 3.67
CA CYS A 13 37.05 41.88 2.99
C CYS A 13 36.03 40.96 3.69
N LEU A 14 34.81 40.89 3.16
CA LEU A 14 33.88 39.81 3.47
C LEU A 14 34.44 38.51 2.86
N ASN A 15 35.09 37.70 3.69
CA ASN A 15 35.24 36.27 3.41
C ASN A 15 33.84 35.64 3.49
N LEU A 16 33.12 35.65 2.38
CA LEU A 16 32.04 34.70 2.13
C LEU A 16 32.69 33.33 1.94
N GLY A 17 33.08 32.70 3.04
CA GLY A 17 33.33 31.27 3.03
C GLY A 17 32.01 30.58 2.74
N CYS A 18 31.83 30.09 1.51
CA CYS A 18 30.86 29.05 1.25
C CYS A 18 31.19 27.89 2.20
N TYR A 19 30.44 27.76 3.30
CA TYR A 19 30.38 26.52 4.05
C TYR A 19 29.63 25.51 3.18
N GLY A 20 30.32 24.96 2.17
CA GLY A 20 29.84 23.78 1.49
C GLY A 20 29.67 22.68 2.53
N GLN A 21 28.49 22.06 2.57
CA GLN A 21 28.25 20.88 3.40
C GLN A 21 29.33 19.86 3.05
N ARG A 22 30.09 19.41 4.05
CA ARG A 22 31.16 18.42 3.80
C ARG A 22 30.50 17.13 3.34
N THR A 23 30.93 16.58 2.22
CA THR A 23 30.46 15.31 1.69
C THR A 23 31.60 14.28 1.66
N ALA A 24 31.26 13.00 1.55
CA ALA A 24 32.19 11.90 1.53
C ALA A 24 31.71 10.77 0.62
N PRO A 25 32.62 10.06 -0.08
CA PRO A 25 32.27 8.83 -0.75
C PRO A 25 32.01 7.71 0.27
N VAL A 26 31.08 6.81 -0.05
CA VAL A 26 30.76 5.62 0.75
C VAL A 26 31.02 4.37 -0.07
N ASP A 27 32.06 3.63 0.29
CA ASP A 27 32.37 2.29 -0.21
C ASP A 27 31.95 1.25 0.84
N LEU A 28 31.44 0.09 0.39
CA LEU A 28 31.08 -1.02 1.27
C LEU A 28 31.77 -2.32 0.86
N THR A 29 32.07 -3.16 1.85
CA THR A 29 32.39 -4.57 1.69
C THR A 29 31.30 -5.38 2.38
N ILE A 30 30.49 -6.08 1.59
CA ILE A 30 29.37 -6.88 2.05
C ILE A 30 29.78 -8.36 2.05
N THR A 31 29.46 -9.06 3.13
CA THR A 31 29.67 -10.52 3.26
C THR A 31 28.38 -11.21 3.65
N LEU A 32 28.23 -12.49 3.33
CA LEU A 32 27.09 -13.31 3.77
C LEU A 32 27.51 -14.19 4.95
N ASP A 33 26.66 -14.33 5.97
CA ASP A 33 26.85 -15.35 6.99
C ASP A 33 26.84 -16.74 6.33
N PRO A 34 27.88 -17.58 6.51
CA PRO A 34 27.91 -18.92 5.93
C PRO A 34 26.68 -19.78 6.24
N ALA A 35 25.97 -19.53 7.35
CA ALA A 35 24.74 -20.23 7.70
C ALA A 35 23.57 -19.94 6.74
N LEU A 36 23.62 -18.85 5.97
CA LEU A 36 22.59 -18.46 5.02
C LEU A 36 22.90 -18.90 3.58
N LEU A 37 24.10 -19.43 3.31
CA LEU A 37 24.59 -19.72 1.95
C LEU A 37 23.79 -20.82 1.24
N GLU A 38 23.21 -21.78 1.98
CA GLU A 38 22.47 -22.92 1.41
C GLU A 38 21.21 -22.49 0.64
N ASP A 39 20.47 -21.50 1.16
CA ASP A 39 19.22 -21.00 0.55
C ASP A 39 19.40 -19.61 -0.09
N PHE A 40 20.64 -19.20 -0.35
CA PHE A 40 20.95 -17.90 -0.94
C PHE A 40 20.77 -17.93 -2.46
N ALA A 41 19.96 -17.01 -3.00
CA ALA A 41 19.79 -16.85 -4.43
C ALA A 41 20.81 -15.84 -4.98
N PRO A 42 21.60 -16.21 -6.01
CA PRO A 42 22.66 -15.33 -6.50
C PRO A 42 22.21 -14.08 -7.25
N GLU A 43 21.01 -14.12 -7.83
CA GLU A 43 20.39 -12.96 -8.48
C GLU A 43 19.46 -12.29 -7.48
N GLY A 44 19.57 -10.98 -7.34
CA GLY A 44 18.71 -10.24 -6.44
C GLY A 44 18.89 -8.73 -6.58
N ARG A 45 18.07 -7.99 -5.83
CA ARG A 45 18.18 -6.54 -5.72
C ARG A 45 18.86 -6.18 -4.40
N LEU A 46 19.98 -5.48 -4.50
CA LEU A 46 20.72 -4.97 -3.36
C LEU A 46 20.13 -3.61 -2.95
N PHE A 47 19.78 -3.47 -1.69
CA PHE A 47 19.43 -2.19 -1.09
C PHE A 47 20.46 -1.77 -0.05
N ILE A 48 20.78 -0.49 -0.04
CA ILE A 48 21.59 0.18 0.98
C ILE A 48 20.76 1.30 1.56
N PHE A 49 20.55 1.26 2.86
CA PHE A 49 19.79 2.26 3.60
C PHE A 49 20.75 3.12 4.42
N LEU A 50 20.63 4.43 4.29
CA LEU A 50 21.25 5.42 5.18
C LEU A 50 20.15 6.22 5.86
N ASN A 51 19.77 5.79 7.06
CA ASN A 51 18.63 6.37 7.77
C ASN A 51 19.10 7.43 8.79
N GLU A 52 18.48 8.60 8.77
CA GLU A 52 18.72 9.67 9.75
C GLU A 52 17.90 9.46 11.04
N ASN A 53 16.85 8.65 10.97
CA ASN A 53 16.12 8.19 12.13
C ASN A 53 16.90 7.11 12.87
N MET A 54 17.39 7.48 14.05
CA MET A 54 18.11 6.56 14.92
C MET A 54 17.19 5.53 15.58
N ASN A 55 15.88 5.75 15.54
CA ASN A 55 14.85 4.86 16.08
C ASN A 55 14.19 4.06 14.95
N GLY A 56 14.02 2.75 15.16
CA GLY A 56 13.45 1.87 14.14
C GLY A 56 14.49 1.25 13.21
N GLU A 57 14.01 0.34 12.37
CA GLU A 57 14.84 -0.45 11.47
C GLU A 57 14.78 0.15 10.06
N PRO A 58 15.92 0.47 9.42
CA PRO A 58 15.94 1.15 8.13
C PRO A 58 15.13 0.45 7.01
N TYR A 59 15.24 -0.86 6.82
CA TYR A 59 14.50 -1.55 5.74
C TYR A 59 12.97 -1.53 5.95
N GLN A 60 12.48 -1.22 7.15
CA GLN A 60 11.05 -1.11 7.43
C GLN A 60 10.49 0.29 7.16
N GLN A 61 11.36 1.27 6.85
CA GLN A 61 10.99 2.68 6.63
C GLN A 61 11.09 3.03 5.15
N LEU A 62 10.24 2.40 4.32
CA LEU A 62 10.30 2.50 2.86
C LEU A 62 9.45 3.66 2.28
N TRP A 63 8.83 4.44 3.15
CA TRP A 63 7.89 5.50 2.77
C TRP A 63 8.45 6.86 3.22
N PRO A 64 8.27 7.93 2.42
CA PRO A 64 8.79 9.27 2.73
C PRO A 64 8.01 10.03 3.81
N LEU A 65 7.25 9.35 4.69
CA LEU A 65 6.36 10.01 5.67
C LEU A 65 7.06 10.43 6.98
N SER A 66 8.35 10.12 7.13
CA SER A 66 9.13 10.48 8.31
C SER A 66 9.81 11.83 8.12
N PRO A 67 9.80 12.72 9.13
CA PRO A 67 10.59 13.95 9.09
C PRO A 67 12.11 13.71 9.11
N GLN A 68 12.52 12.50 9.50
CA GLN A 68 13.91 12.04 9.42
C GLN A 68 14.00 11.04 8.25
N PRO A 69 14.62 11.43 7.13
CA PRO A 69 14.57 10.66 5.90
C PRO A 69 15.37 9.36 5.99
N ASN A 70 14.88 8.36 5.27
CA ASN A 70 15.62 7.14 4.97
C ASN A 70 16.10 7.23 3.52
N HIS A 71 17.41 7.41 3.32
CA HIS A 71 18.00 7.48 1.98
C HIS A 71 18.26 6.07 1.49
N ILE A 72 17.58 5.67 0.42
CA ILE A 72 17.60 4.31 -0.11
C ILE A 72 18.36 4.34 -1.43
N PHE A 73 19.32 3.43 -1.59
CA PHE A 73 20.04 3.17 -2.83
C PHE A 73 19.78 1.73 -3.24
N ALA A 74 19.39 1.49 -4.49
CA ALA A 74 19.12 0.15 -4.97
C ALA A 74 19.69 -0.14 -6.36
N ASP A 75 20.08 -1.39 -6.57
CA ASP A 75 20.60 -1.90 -7.85
C ASP A 75 20.43 -3.42 -7.94
N ASN A 76 20.20 -3.93 -9.15
CA ASN A 76 20.11 -5.36 -9.40
C ASN A 76 21.51 -5.94 -9.56
N ARG A 77 21.82 -7.03 -8.86
CA ARG A 77 23.17 -7.60 -8.80
C ARG A 77 23.15 -9.11 -8.91
N TYR A 78 24.22 -9.63 -9.49
CA TYR A 78 24.62 -11.02 -9.33
C TYR A 78 25.73 -11.11 -8.28
N TRP A 79 25.55 -11.94 -7.26
CA TRP A 79 26.54 -12.22 -6.23
C TRP A 79 26.38 -13.66 -5.76
N LYS A 80 27.45 -14.42 -5.54
CA LYS A 80 27.35 -15.83 -5.12
C LYS A 80 27.29 -16.05 -3.61
N GLY A 81 27.47 -15.00 -2.81
CA GLY A 81 27.47 -15.08 -1.33
C GLY A 81 28.76 -15.63 -0.70
N ASN A 82 29.57 -16.41 -1.43
CA ASN A 82 30.77 -17.07 -0.90
C ASN A 82 32.00 -16.15 -0.79
N ASP A 83 32.11 -15.17 -1.68
CA ASP A 83 33.18 -14.16 -1.68
C ASP A 83 32.59 -12.78 -1.31
N PRO A 84 33.36 -11.85 -0.72
CA PRO A 84 32.86 -10.51 -0.42
C PRO A 84 32.36 -9.77 -1.68
N LEU A 85 31.20 -9.14 -1.58
CA LEU A 85 30.68 -8.20 -2.57
C LEU A 85 31.22 -6.80 -2.26
N PHE A 86 31.93 -6.20 -3.22
CA PHE A 86 32.46 -4.84 -3.09
C PHE A 86 31.52 -3.85 -3.78
N VAL A 87 31.01 -2.88 -3.02
CA VAL A 87 30.21 -1.76 -3.54
C VAL A 87 31.09 -0.53 -3.56
N ARG A 88 31.17 0.13 -4.73
CA ARG A 88 31.90 1.38 -4.88
C ARG A 88 30.92 2.54 -4.89
N HIS A 89 31.34 3.66 -4.32
CA HIS A 89 30.62 4.92 -4.34
C HIS A 89 30.28 5.43 -5.76
N SER A 90 31.04 4.98 -6.77
CA SER A 90 30.87 5.32 -8.19
C SER A 90 29.87 4.43 -8.93
N ASP A 91 29.34 3.40 -8.28
CA ASP A 91 28.34 2.51 -8.87
C ASP A 91 27.03 3.29 -9.16
N GLY A 92 26.36 2.95 -10.27
CA GLY A 92 25.15 3.63 -10.74
C GLY A 92 23.87 3.18 -10.05
N PHE A 93 23.75 3.44 -8.74
CA PHE A 93 22.53 3.15 -7.98
C PHE A 93 21.40 4.12 -8.32
N VAL A 94 20.17 3.60 -8.35
CA VAL A 94 18.97 4.44 -8.26
C VAL A 94 18.74 4.79 -6.79
N HIS A 95 18.33 6.03 -6.50
CA HIS A 95 18.27 6.48 -5.12
C HIS A 95 17.18 7.52 -4.83
N THR A 96 16.75 7.57 -3.57
CA THR A 96 15.71 8.51 -3.10
C THR A 96 16.27 9.87 -2.69
N SER A 97 17.57 9.97 -2.50
CA SER A 97 18.25 11.17 -2.03
C SER A 97 18.60 12.15 -3.15
N SER A 98 18.86 13.41 -2.79
CA SER A 98 19.45 14.42 -3.68
C SER A 98 20.95 14.24 -3.92
N PHE A 99 21.56 13.24 -3.29
CA PHE A 99 22.97 12.90 -3.39
C PHE A 99 23.16 11.42 -3.73
N SER A 100 24.30 11.07 -4.35
CA SER A 100 24.72 9.69 -4.58
C SER A 100 25.69 9.21 -3.51
N LEU A 101 26.04 7.91 -3.53
CA LEU A 101 27.07 7.36 -2.63
C LEU A 101 28.45 8.04 -2.79
N SER A 102 28.71 8.73 -3.90
CA SER A 102 29.94 9.50 -4.12
C SER A 102 30.03 10.77 -3.26
N GLN A 103 28.90 11.31 -2.81
CA GLN A 103 28.80 12.63 -2.20
C GLN A 103 27.83 12.64 -1.01
N VAL A 104 27.85 11.61 -0.18
CA VAL A 104 26.99 11.54 1.01
C VAL A 104 27.38 12.63 2.00
N PRO A 105 26.43 13.43 2.52
CA PRO A 105 26.73 14.43 3.53
C PRO A 105 27.37 13.85 4.80
N ALA A 106 28.28 14.62 5.41
CA ALA A 106 28.86 14.27 6.70
C ALA A 106 27.77 14.28 7.77
N GLY A 107 27.71 13.24 8.58
CA GLY A 107 26.62 13.03 9.52
C GLY A 107 26.67 11.66 10.18
N THR A 108 25.73 11.43 11.09
CA THR A 108 25.52 10.12 11.71
C THR A 108 24.30 9.47 11.07
N TYR A 109 24.47 8.22 10.63
CA TYR A 109 23.42 7.46 9.95
C TYR A 109 23.28 6.07 10.57
N ARG A 110 22.10 5.48 10.48
CA ARG A 110 21.92 4.04 10.60
C ARG A 110 22.06 3.41 9.22
N LEU A 111 23.16 2.69 9.02
CA LEU A 111 23.42 1.90 7.83
C LEU A 111 22.77 0.52 7.97
N GLN A 112 22.04 0.09 6.93
CA GLN A 112 21.59 -1.29 6.80
C GLN A 112 21.71 -1.72 5.33
N VAL A 113 22.02 -2.99 5.11
CA VAL A 113 22.06 -3.59 3.77
C VAL A 113 21.03 -4.72 3.71
N PHE A 114 20.34 -4.82 2.58
CA PHE A 114 19.29 -5.79 2.34
C PHE A 114 19.47 -6.42 0.96
N TRP A 115 19.22 -7.72 0.87
CA TRP A 115 19.25 -8.51 -0.35
C TRP A 115 17.86 -9.10 -0.58
N ASP A 116 17.18 -8.52 -1.56
CA ASP A 116 15.90 -9.02 -2.04
C ASP A 116 16.14 -10.08 -3.11
N GLN A 117 15.90 -11.33 -2.74
CA GLN A 117 16.08 -12.51 -3.58
C GLN A 117 14.76 -13.17 -3.95
N ASP A 118 13.68 -12.77 -3.29
CA ASP A 118 12.33 -13.22 -3.63
C ASP A 118 11.82 -12.43 -4.83
N THR A 119 11.25 -13.14 -5.79
CA THR A 119 10.66 -12.55 -7.00
C THR A 119 9.19 -12.92 -7.14
N ALA A 120 8.62 -13.55 -6.11
CA ALA A 120 7.26 -14.08 -6.11
C ALA A 120 6.30 -13.13 -5.41
N GLU A 121 6.72 -12.54 -4.30
CA GLU A 121 5.99 -11.47 -3.61
C GLU A 121 6.51 -10.10 -4.07
N SER A 122 5.60 -9.13 -4.11
CA SER A 122 5.88 -7.80 -4.65
C SER A 122 6.76 -6.92 -3.78
N ARG A 123 6.91 -7.24 -2.49
CA ARG A 123 7.58 -6.39 -1.51
C ARG A 123 8.82 -7.05 -0.95
N ILE A 124 9.81 -6.22 -0.64
CA ILE A 124 11.08 -6.66 -0.05
C ILE A 124 10.90 -7.39 1.29
N ASN A 125 9.75 -7.24 1.97
CA ASN A 125 9.48 -7.94 3.22
C ASN A 125 8.98 -9.39 3.05
N ALA A 126 9.19 -9.99 1.88
CA ALA A 126 8.91 -11.39 1.60
C ALA A 126 9.74 -12.32 2.50
N PRO A 127 9.17 -13.42 3.04
CA PRO A 127 9.92 -14.43 3.77
C PRO A 127 11.08 -14.99 2.95
N GLY A 128 12.23 -15.19 3.60
CA GLY A 128 13.42 -15.70 2.93
C GLY A 128 14.39 -14.62 2.46
N ASN A 129 13.94 -13.37 2.28
CA ASN A 129 14.85 -12.26 2.01
C ASN A 129 15.82 -12.02 3.17
N ILE A 130 17.00 -11.48 2.83
CA ILE A 130 18.16 -11.47 3.72
C ILE A 130 18.59 -10.04 4.00
N TYR A 131 18.97 -9.75 5.23
CA TYR A 131 19.39 -8.40 5.64
C TYR A 131 20.47 -8.44 6.70
N SER A 132 21.16 -7.31 6.87
CA SER A 132 22.12 -7.12 7.95
C SER A 132 21.46 -6.56 9.20
N ALA A 133 22.05 -6.80 10.36
CA ALA A 133 21.86 -5.90 11.50
C ALA A 133 22.15 -4.43 11.10
N ALA A 134 21.35 -3.49 11.61
CA ALA A 134 21.57 -2.06 11.36
C ALA A 134 22.70 -1.51 12.24
N GLN A 135 23.64 -0.78 11.64
CA GLN A 135 24.85 -0.24 12.28
C GLN A 135 24.79 1.28 12.36
N THR A 136 25.19 1.87 13.49
CA THR A 136 25.38 3.32 13.56
C THR A 136 26.76 3.68 13.02
N ILE A 137 26.80 4.54 12.01
CA ILE A 137 28.03 5.01 11.36
C ILE A 137 28.12 6.53 11.44
N THR A 138 29.34 7.07 11.38
CA THR A 138 29.59 8.51 11.25
C THR A 138 30.45 8.75 10.02
N LEU A 139 29.97 9.59 9.11
CA LEU A 139 30.64 9.96 7.86
C LEU A 139 31.34 11.33 8.01
N PRO A 140 32.50 11.55 7.36
CA PRO A 140 33.25 10.61 6.50
C PRO A 140 33.91 9.46 7.28
N THR A 141 34.10 8.31 6.61
CA THR A 141 35.02 7.25 7.07
C THR A 141 36.28 7.23 6.24
N ALA A 142 37.39 6.77 6.85
CA ALA A 142 38.67 6.61 6.14
C ALA A 142 38.78 5.30 5.36
N GLU A 143 38.03 4.27 5.78
CA GLU A 143 38.04 2.92 5.23
C GLU A 143 36.63 2.54 4.75
N PRO A 144 36.51 1.58 3.81
CA PRO A 144 35.22 1.02 3.41
C PRO A 144 34.45 0.42 4.60
N LEU A 145 33.15 0.64 4.61
CA LEU A 145 32.24 0.12 5.64
C LEU A 145 32.05 -1.39 5.45
N LYS A 146 32.08 -2.16 6.53
CA LYS A 146 31.93 -3.62 6.48
C LYS A 146 30.55 -4.01 6.99
N VAL A 147 29.81 -4.75 6.19
CA VAL A 147 28.45 -5.18 6.53
C VAL A 147 28.31 -6.67 6.27
N MET A 148 27.75 -7.39 7.23
CA MET A 148 27.44 -8.81 7.09
C MET A 148 25.92 -8.98 7.01
N LEU A 149 25.46 -9.67 5.98
CA LEU A 149 24.09 -10.16 5.88
C LEU A 149 23.96 -11.42 6.75
N ASP A 150 23.22 -11.32 7.85
CA ASP A 150 23.16 -12.34 8.90
C ASP A 150 21.74 -12.65 9.38
N GLN A 151 20.73 -11.96 8.85
CA GLN A 151 19.33 -12.17 9.21
C GLN A 151 18.49 -12.55 8.00
N ARG A 152 17.40 -13.28 8.25
CA ARG A 152 16.43 -13.71 7.27
C ARG A 152 15.04 -13.30 7.72
N ILE A 153 14.21 -12.83 6.78
CA ILE A 153 12.79 -12.57 7.05
C ILE A 153 12.10 -13.91 7.33
N PRO A 154 11.44 -14.07 8.50
CA PRO A 154 10.82 -15.33 8.87
C PRO A 154 9.55 -15.60 8.06
N THR A 155 9.20 -16.88 7.93
CA THR A 155 7.90 -17.30 7.42
C THR A 155 6.78 -16.72 8.28
N ARG A 156 5.75 -16.19 7.63
CA ARG A 156 4.56 -15.66 8.29
C ARG A 156 3.76 -16.79 8.95
N SER A 157 3.22 -16.52 10.13
CA SER A 157 2.39 -17.49 10.86
C SER A 157 1.20 -16.79 11.54
N LEU A 158 0.14 -17.57 11.80
CA LEU A 158 -1.02 -17.10 12.57
C LEU A 158 -0.87 -17.42 14.06
N VAL A 159 -1.56 -16.64 14.88
CA VAL A 159 -1.68 -16.89 16.31
C VAL A 159 -2.31 -18.27 16.57
N ASP A 160 -1.75 -19.01 17.53
CA ASP A 160 -2.29 -20.29 17.97
C ASP A 160 -3.61 -20.07 18.74
N ASN A 161 -4.73 -20.19 18.04
CA ASN A 161 -6.07 -20.03 18.59
C ASN A 161 -7.05 -20.95 17.83
N PRO A 162 -7.91 -21.71 18.53
CA PRO A 162 -8.83 -22.64 17.88
C PRO A 162 -9.88 -21.98 16.96
N LEU A 163 -10.21 -20.70 17.18
CA LEU A 163 -11.12 -19.92 16.34
C LEU A 163 -10.43 -19.32 15.12
N VAL A 164 -9.10 -19.29 15.08
CA VAL A 164 -8.33 -18.79 13.94
C VAL A 164 -8.00 -19.95 13.00
N LYS A 165 -8.23 -19.73 11.71
CA LYS A 165 -7.94 -20.70 10.64
C LYS A 165 -7.18 -20.02 9.52
N GLU A 166 -6.13 -20.68 9.06
CA GLU A 166 -5.47 -20.32 7.82
C GLU A 166 -6.21 -20.99 6.66
N VAL A 167 -6.43 -20.23 5.60
CA VAL A 167 -6.87 -20.72 4.31
C VAL A 167 -5.69 -20.62 3.37
N SER A 168 -5.32 -21.74 2.76
CA SER A 168 -4.33 -21.84 1.71
C SER A 168 -4.87 -22.81 0.68
N MET A 169 -5.14 -22.32 -0.52
CA MET A 169 -5.67 -23.13 -1.61
C MET A 169 -5.06 -22.73 -2.94
N ARG A 170 -4.95 -23.69 -3.85
CA ARG A 170 -4.61 -23.42 -5.25
C ARG A 170 -5.78 -22.72 -5.93
N SER A 171 -5.50 -21.66 -6.68
CA SER A 171 -6.46 -21.01 -7.58
C SER A 171 -6.28 -21.56 -8.98
N GLU A 172 -7.33 -22.09 -9.61
CA GLU A 172 -7.22 -22.57 -10.99
C GLU A 172 -7.18 -21.38 -11.96
N LEU A 173 -8.02 -20.37 -11.75
CA LEU A 173 -8.08 -19.17 -12.59
C LEU A 173 -6.74 -18.42 -12.63
N LEU A 174 -6.10 -18.21 -11.47
CA LEU A 174 -4.80 -17.52 -11.44
C LEU A 174 -3.68 -18.44 -11.96
N SER A 175 -3.75 -19.75 -11.69
CA SER A 175 -2.72 -20.67 -12.20
C SER A 175 -2.76 -20.76 -13.73
N GLU A 176 -3.94 -20.74 -14.33
CA GLU A 176 -4.11 -20.69 -15.79
C GLU A 176 -3.55 -19.39 -16.37
N PHE A 177 -3.86 -18.25 -15.76
CA PHE A 177 -3.37 -16.95 -16.20
C PHE A 177 -1.84 -16.84 -16.16
N TRP A 178 -1.23 -17.30 -15.07
CA TRP A 178 0.22 -17.18 -14.83
C TRP A 178 1.05 -18.31 -15.44
N GLY A 179 0.41 -19.37 -15.93
CA GLY A 179 1.09 -20.55 -16.50
C GLY A 179 1.89 -21.37 -15.49
N HIS A 180 1.70 -21.12 -14.19
CA HIS A 180 2.31 -21.86 -13.09
C HIS A 180 1.35 -21.89 -11.89
N GLU A 181 1.62 -22.75 -10.90
CA GLU A 181 0.73 -22.88 -9.75
C GLU A 181 0.72 -21.62 -8.88
N VAL A 182 -0.47 -21.05 -8.67
CA VAL A 182 -0.70 -19.92 -7.77
C VAL A 182 -1.54 -20.37 -6.58
N THR A 183 -1.02 -20.12 -5.38
CA THR A 183 -1.71 -20.39 -4.12
C THR A 183 -2.21 -19.08 -3.52
N ILE A 184 -3.50 -19.03 -3.21
CA ILE A 184 -4.15 -17.91 -2.54
C ILE A 184 -4.23 -18.16 -1.04
N LYS A 185 -4.10 -17.09 -0.26
CA LYS A 185 -4.16 -17.13 1.20
C LYS A 185 -5.27 -16.24 1.73
N ALA A 186 -5.84 -16.63 2.85
CA ALA A 186 -6.70 -15.81 3.68
C ALA A 186 -6.62 -16.31 5.13
N SER A 187 -7.13 -15.53 6.08
CA SER A 187 -7.37 -16.03 7.42
C SER A 187 -8.84 -15.89 7.77
N VAL A 188 -9.33 -16.80 8.61
CA VAL A 188 -10.71 -16.84 9.07
C VAL A 188 -10.74 -16.80 10.58
N LEU A 189 -11.51 -15.88 11.14
CA LEU A 189 -11.90 -15.85 12.53
C LEU A 189 -13.33 -16.36 12.67
N LEU A 190 -13.46 -17.49 13.36
CA LEU A 190 -14.74 -18.13 13.63
C LEU A 190 -15.46 -17.46 14.81
N PRO A 191 -16.80 -17.45 14.80
CA PRO A 191 -17.60 -17.02 15.94
C PRO A 191 -17.26 -17.78 17.22
N SER A 192 -17.40 -17.12 18.37
CA SER A 192 -17.10 -17.71 19.68
C SER A 192 -17.86 -19.00 19.96
N THR A 193 -19.12 -19.11 19.53
CA THR A 193 -19.95 -20.32 19.74
C THR A 193 -19.82 -21.36 18.62
N TYR A 194 -18.85 -21.22 17.70
CA TYR A 194 -18.78 -22.02 16.47
C TYR A 194 -18.73 -23.53 16.74
N PHE A 195 -17.96 -23.97 17.74
CA PHE A 195 -17.81 -25.39 18.08
C PHE A 195 -18.95 -25.95 18.93
N GLU A 196 -19.80 -25.09 19.50
CA GLU A 196 -20.97 -25.49 20.30
C GLU A 196 -22.21 -25.68 19.42
N GLN A 197 -22.29 -24.95 18.30
CA GLN A 197 -23.43 -24.95 17.37
C GLN A 197 -23.03 -25.57 16.02
N THR A 198 -22.96 -26.90 15.99
CA THR A 198 -22.41 -27.66 14.84
C THR A 198 -23.24 -27.56 13.57
N ASP A 199 -24.57 -27.36 13.70
CA ASP A 199 -25.50 -27.31 12.56
C ASP A 199 -25.80 -25.87 12.10
N ARG A 200 -25.31 -24.85 12.83
CA ARG A 200 -25.55 -23.46 12.50
C ARG A 200 -24.72 -23.03 11.29
N THR A 201 -25.36 -22.25 10.42
CA THR A 201 -24.70 -21.49 9.35
C THR A 201 -24.68 -20.00 9.68
N TYR A 202 -23.62 -19.32 9.24
CA TYR A 202 -23.27 -17.97 9.69
C TYR A 202 -23.25 -16.98 8.52
N PRO A 203 -23.68 -15.72 8.71
CA PRO A 203 -23.29 -14.63 7.82
C PRO A 203 -21.77 -14.52 7.72
N VAL A 204 -21.29 -13.95 6.61
CA VAL A 204 -19.85 -13.84 6.34
C VAL A 204 -19.48 -12.41 6.04
N ARG A 205 -18.46 -11.93 6.74
CA ARG A 205 -17.79 -10.65 6.51
C ARG A 205 -16.47 -10.90 5.79
N TYR A 206 -16.26 -10.24 4.66
CA TYR A 206 -15.00 -10.19 3.95
C TYR A 206 -14.33 -8.84 4.21
N ASN A 207 -13.34 -8.84 5.09
CA ASN A 207 -12.55 -7.67 5.40
C ASN A 207 -11.38 -7.56 4.41
N VAL A 208 -11.22 -6.39 3.82
CA VAL A 208 -10.08 -6.01 2.99
C VAL A 208 -9.15 -5.11 3.81
N ALA A 209 -7.83 -5.35 3.71
CA ALA A 209 -6.86 -4.54 4.42
C ALA A 209 -6.61 -3.19 3.72
N GLY A 210 -6.09 -2.22 4.46
CA GLY A 210 -5.34 -1.12 3.84
C GLY A 210 -4.06 -1.63 3.16
N TYR A 211 -3.47 -0.80 2.30
CA TYR A 211 -2.36 -1.18 1.42
C TYR A 211 -1.25 -1.91 2.18
N GLY A 212 -0.90 -3.13 1.77
CA GLY A 212 0.15 -3.91 2.40
C GLY A 212 -0.24 -4.77 3.58
N GLY A 213 -1.49 -4.67 4.03
CA GLY A 213 -2.00 -5.60 5.01
C GLY A 213 -2.11 -7.00 4.40
N ARG A 214 -1.72 -8.00 5.19
CA ARG A 214 -1.78 -9.41 4.78
C ARG A 214 -2.82 -10.15 5.61
N TYR A 215 -3.12 -11.38 5.23
CA TYR A 215 -4.03 -12.27 5.98
C TYR A 215 -3.63 -12.44 7.45
N THR A 216 -2.35 -12.25 7.78
CA THR A 216 -1.82 -12.33 9.15
C THR A 216 -2.23 -11.19 10.08
N ARG A 217 -2.86 -10.12 9.57
CA ARG A 217 -3.32 -8.99 10.40
C ARG A 217 -4.31 -9.38 11.49
N ILE A 218 -5.00 -10.52 11.32
CA ILE A 218 -5.83 -11.14 12.36
C ILE A 218 -5.08 -11.33 13.69
N ASN A 219 -3.76 -11.52 13.65
CA ASN A 219 -2.92 -11.67 14.85
C ASN A 219 -2.98 -10.42 15.74
N ASN A 220 -3.12 -9.23 15.16
CA ASN A 220 -3.25 -7.98 15.91
C ASN A 220 -4.60 -7.90 16.64
N LEU A 221 -5.65 -8.53 16.10
CA LEU A 221 -6.98 -8.56 16.70
C LEU A 221 -7.12 -9.63 17.78
N ILE A 222 -6.41 -10.76 17.65
CA ILE A 222 -6.56 -11.95 18.51
C ILE A 222 -5.36 -12.13 19.47
N GLY A 223 -4.47 -11.13 19.55
CA GLY A 223 -3.32 -11.14 20.45
C GLY A 223 -3.70 -11.21 21.94
N ARG A 224 -2.76 -11.70 22.77
CA ARG A 224 -2.90 -11.74 24.23
C ARG A 224 -3.12 -10.30 24.75
N ASN A 225 -4.26 -10.04 25.40
CA ASN A 225 -4.73 -8.74 25.91
C ASN A 225 -5.44 -7.82 24.89
N SER A 226 -5.81 -8.30 23.70
CA SER A 226 -6.65 -7.52 22.79
C SER A 226 -8.05 -7.30 23.36
N THR A 227 -8.51 -6.04 23.42
CA THR A 227 -9.89 -5.67 23.74
C THR A 227 -10.88 -6.30 22.75
N PHE A 228 -10.51 -6.33 21.46
CA PHE A 228 -11.31 -6.99 20.44
C PHE A 228 -11.44 -8.49 20.73
N ALA A 229 -10.38 -9.18 21.13
CA ALA A 229 -10.44 -10.61 21.45
C ALA A 229 -11.33 -10.89 22.67
N GLN A 230 -11.31 -10.02 23.68
CA GLN A 230 -12.20 -10.15 24.85
C GLN A 230 -13.66 -9.95 24.46
N TRP A 231 -13.95 -8.92 23.66
CA TRP A 231 -15.28 -8.66 23.12
C TRP A 231 -15.75 -9.79 22.22
N TRP A 232 -14.91 -10.29 21.29
CA TRP A 232 -15.25 -11.35 20.35
C TRP A 232 -15.68 -12.67 21.03
N ASN A 233 -15.14 -12.93 22.24
CA ASN A 233 -15.50 -14.10 23.04
C ASN A 233 -16.69 -13.85 23.99
N SER A 234 -17.27 -12.65 24.01
CA SER A 234 -18.45 -12.33 24.82
C SER A 234 -19.75 -12.70 24.09
N GLU A 235 -20.86 -12.69 24.83
CA GLU A 235 -22.21 -12.88 24.27
C GLU A 235 -22.67 -11.68 23.42
N GLU A 236 -22.00 -10.52 23.54
CA GLU A 236 -22.32 -9.30 22.80
C GLU A 236 -21.77 -9.33 21.37
N ALA A 237 -20.79 -10.19 21.08
CA ALA A 237 -20.18 -10.26 19.77
C ALA A 237 -21.10 -10.96 18.75
N PRO A 238 -21.23 -10.39 17.53
CA PRO A 238 -21.96 -11.00 16.44
C PRO A 238 -21.45 -12.41 16.11
N GLN A 239 -22.39 -13.31 15.83
CA GLN A 239 -22.05 -14.66 15.37
C GLN A 239 -21.88 -14.65 13.84
N ILE A 240 -20.76 -14.06 13.39
CA ILE A 240 -20.40 -13.83 11.99
C ILE A 240 -19.01 -14.44 11.72
N VAL A 241 -18.86 -15.15 10.60
CA VAL A 241 -17.54 -15.60 10.15
C VAL A 241 -16.80 -14.40 9.55
N ASN A 242 -15.63 -14.08 10.09
CA ASN A 242 -14.80 -12.99 9.58
C ASN A 242 -13.67 -13.55 8.73
N VAL A 243 -13.59 -13.09 7.49
CA VAL A 243 -12.54 -13.46 6.53
C VAL A 243 -11.64 -12.26 6.32
N PHE A 244 -10.35 -12.43 6.54
CA PHE A 244 -9.34 -11.43 6.23
C PHE A 244 -8.66 -11.83 4.93
N LEU A 245 -9.03 -11.14 3.86
CA LEU A 245 -8.45 -11.38 2.53
C LEU A 245 -6.97 -10.98 2.49
N ASP A 246 -6.18 -11.70 1.68
CA ASP A 246 -4.80 -11.34 1.40
C ASP A 246 -4.70 -10.53 0.11
N GLY A 247 -4.18 -9.30 0.23
CA GLY A 247 -4.00 -8.41 -0.89
C GLY A 247 -2.79 -8.75 -1.75
N GLU A 248 -1.90 -9.66 -1.36
CA GLU A 248 -0.66 -9.92 -2.11
C GLU A 248 -0.90 -10.25 -3.60
N GLY A 249 -0.13 -9.60 -4.46
CA GLY A 249 -0.13 -9.77 -5.91
C GLY A 249 1.25 -9.44 -6.49
N PRO A 250 1.49 -9.77 -7.77
CA PRO A 250 2.84 -9.74 -8.35
C PRO A 250 3.43 -8.32 -8.52
N PHE A 251 2.58 -7.30 -8.54
CA PHE A 251 2.98 -5.89 -8.72
C PHE A 251 2.59 -5.01 -7.53
N GLY A 252 2.25 -5.60 -6.39
CA GLY A 252 1.66 -4.91 -5.25
C GLY A 252 0.33 -5.53 -4.85
N ASP A 253 -0.47 -4.82 -4.05
CA ASP A 253 -1.77 -5.36 -3.69
C ASP A 253 -2.65 -5.54 -4.95
N ASN A 254 -3.36 -6.66 -5.06
CA ASN A 254 -4.14 -7.02 -6.26
C ASN A 254 -5.52 -6.34 -6.35
N TYR A 255 -5.93 -5.61 -5.30
CA TYR A 255 -7.21 -4.88 -5.22
C TYR A 255 -8.47 -5.75 -5.42
N HIS A 256 -8.33 -7.08 -5.44
CA HIS A 256 -9.41 -8.05 -5.64
C HIS A 256 -10.28 -7.77 -6.87
N LEU A 257 -9.67 -7.26 -7.94
CA LEU A 257 -10.33 -7.00 -9.22
C LEU A 257 -9.53 -7.65 -10.36
N ASP A 258 -10.23 -7.89 -11.47
CA ASP A 258 -9.60 -8.45 -12.66
C ASP A 258 -8.78 -7.38 -13.39
N SER A 259 -7.54 -7.71 -13.77
CA SER A 259 -6.69 -6.82 -14.56
C SER A 259 -5.83 -7.58 -15.58
N GLU A 260 -5.40 -6.88 -16.63
CA GLU A 260 -4.52 -7.43 -17.66
C GLU A 260 -3.12 -7.79 -17.14
N ASN A 261 -2.67 -7.15 -16.06
CA ASN A 261 -1.34 -7.36 -15.51
C ASN A 261 -1.33 -8.41 -14.40
N SER A 262 -2.27 -8.33 -13.46
CA SER A 262 -2.28 -9.17 -12.26
C SER A 262 -3.09 -10.46 -12.45
N GLY A 263 -4.03 -10.45 -13.39
CA GLY A 263 -4.91 -11.57 -13.67
C GLY A 263 -6.29 -11.44 -13.03
N PRO A 264 -7.13 -12.49 -13.11
CA PRO A 264 -8.54 -12.43 -12.77
C PRO A 264 -8.81 -12.55 -11.25
N TYR A 265 -8.30 -11.63 -10.43
CA TYR A 265 -8.43 -11.69 -8.96
C TYR A 265 -9.85 -11.48 -8.44
N GLY A 266 -10.68 -10.67 -9.10
CA GLY A 266 -12.08 -10.49 -8.71
C GLY A 266 -12.94 -11.71 -9.08
N SER A 267 -12.69 -12.30 -10.25
CA SER A 267 -13.27 -13.57 -10.66
C SER A 267 -12.81 -14.72 -9.76
N MET A 268 -11.53 -14.81 -9.42
CA MET A 268 -11.00 -15.79 -8.45
C MET A 268 -11.68 -15.63 -7.09
N LEU A 269 -11.80 -14.40 -6.57
CA LEU A 269 -12.43 -14.15 -5.28
C LEU A 269 -13.88 -14.67 -5.26
N THR A 270 -14.65 -14.31 -6.29
CA THR A 270 -16.09 -14.58 -6.37
C THR A 270 -16.43 -16.02 -6.75
N GLN A 271 -15.61 -16.66 -7.58
CA GLN A 271 -15.90 -17.99 -8.15
C GLN A 271 -15.16 -19.13 -7.42
N GLU A 272 -14.03 -18.85 -6.78
CA GLU A 272 -13.21 -19.87 -6.10
C GLU A 272 -13.14 -19.65 -4.59
N LEU A 273 -12.60 -18.52 -4.13
CA LEU A 273 -12.27 -18.32 -2.72
C LEU A 273 -13.52 -18.21 -1.83
N ILE A 274 -14.50 -17.39 -2.23
CA ILE A 274 -15.75 -17.22 -1.47
C ILE A 274 -16.48 -18.58 -1.34
N PRO A 275 -16.77 -19.33 -2.43
CA PRO A 275 -17.40 -20.64 -2.32
C PRO A 275 -16.62 -21.63 -1.44
N TYR A 276 -15.29 -21.65 -1.55
CA TYR A 276 -14.45 -22.52 -0.72
C TYR A 276 -14.60 -22.20 0.77
N ILE A 277 -14.47 -20.93 1.15
CA ILE A 277 -14.59 -20.47 2.54
C ILE A 277 -15.99 -20.78 3.09
N GLU A 278 -17.04 -20.43 2.37
CA GLU A 278 -18.42 -20.62 2.85
C GLU A 278 -18.77 -22.10 3.00
N SER A 279 -18.24 -22.96 2.12
CA SER A 279 -18.42 -24.41 2.25
C SER A 279 -17.65 -25.01 3.44
N THR A 280 -16.46 -24.48 3.74
CA THR A 280 -15.56 -25.01 4.76
C THR A 280 -15.95 -24.55 6.17
N PHE A 281 -16.39 -23.29 6.30
CA PHE A 281 -16.66 -22.63 7.59
C PHE A 281 -18.13 -22.37 7.86
N ARG A 282 -19.03 -23.14 7.23
CA ARG A 282 -20.50 -23.05 7.38
C ARG A 282 -21.03 -21.63 7.13
N GLY A 283 -20.49 -20.95 6.12
CA GLY A 283 -21.03 -19.67 5.66
C GLY A 283 -22.39 -19.84 4.98
N ARG A 284 -23.30 -18.89 5.17
CA ARG A 284 -24.58 -18.83 4.47
C ARG A 284 -24.30 -18.50 3.00
N ARG A 285 -24.49 -19.48 2.11
CA ARG A 285 -24.16 -19.38 0.67
C ARG A 285 -25.01 -18.39 -0.15
N ASN A 286 -25.88 -17.63 0.49
CA ASN A 286 -26.72 -16.62 -0.15
C ASN A 286 -26.07 -15.24 0.02
N SER A 287 -25.98 -14.47 -1.07
CA SER A 287 -25.44 -13.11 -1.05
C SER A 287 -26.13 -12.17 -0.06
N THR A 288 -27.39 -12.43 0.32
CA THR A 288 -28.11 -11.68 1.37
C THR A 288 -27.32 -11.58 2.69
N PHE A 289 -26.47 -12.55 3.01
CA PHE A 289 -25.70 -12.60 4.26
C PHE A 289 -24.19 -12.45 4.05
N ARG A 290 -23.80 -11.85 2.93
CA ARG A 290 -22.40 -11.57 2.59
C ARG A 290 -22.14 -10.06 2.62
N PHE A 291 -21.14 -9.66 3.39
CA PHE A 291 -20.77 -8.25 3.57
C PHE A 291 -19.28 -8.05 3.31
N VAL A 292 -18.92 -6.84 2.91
CA VAL A 292 -17.54 -6.44 2.65
C VAL A 292 -17.23 -5.11 3.33
N ASP A 293 -16.01 -4.93 3.81
CA ASP A 293 -15.58 -3.67 4.40
C ASP A 293 -14.06 -3.53 4.32
N GLY A 294 -13.60 -2.32 4.55
CA GLY A 294 -12.19 -2.04 4.72
C GLY A 294 -11.94 -0.55 4.91
N CYS A 295 -10.68 -0.23 5.15
CA CYS A 295 -10.23 1.15 5.25
C CYS A 295 -9.03 1.42 4.34
N SER A 296 -8.85 2.65 3.88
CA SER A 296 -7.77 3.03 2.94
C SER A 296 -7.99 2.33 1.59
N THR A 297 -6.98 1.66 1.05
CA THR A 297 -7.15 0.70 -0.06
C THR A 297 -8.27 -0.30 0.18
N GLY A 298 -8.43 -0.81 1.40
CA GLY A 298 -9.55 -1.69 1.72
C GLY A 298 -10.91 -1.00 1.61
N GLY A 299 -10.96 0.32 1.83
CA GLY A 299 -12.15 1.14 1.61
C GLY A 299 -12.51 1.20 0.13
N TRP A 300 -11.52 1.44 -0.75
CA TRP A 300 -11.75 1.47 -2.19
C TRP A 300 -12.14 0.09 -2.71
N VAL A 301 -11.40 -0.95 -2.34
CA VAL A 301 -11.63 -2.32 -2.80
C VAL A 301 -12.98 -2.84 -2.33
N SER A 302 -13.36 -2.60 -1.07
CA SER A 302 -14.67 -3.02 -0.57
C SER A 302 -15.82 -2.34 -1.32
N LEU A 303 -15.69 -1.04 -1.63
CA LEU A 303 -16.67 -0.32 -2.44
C LEU A 303 -16.70 -0.86 -3.88
N ALA A 304 -15.53 -1.02 -4.51
CA ALA A 304 -15.42 -1.55 -5.86
C ALA A 304 -16.05 -2.96 -5.96
N LEU A 305 -15.78 -3.85 -5.01
CA LEU A 305 -16.40 -5.18 -4.97
C LEU A 305 -17.93 -5.11 -4.90
N GLN A 306 -18.50 -4.18 -4.12
CA GLN A 306 -19.95 -3.97 -4.07
C GLN A 306 -20.51 -3.43 -5.38
N LEU A 307 -19.75 -2.61 -6.12
CA LEU A 307 -20.19 -1.98 -7.38
C LEU A 307 -20.03 -2.90 -8.59
N PHE A 308 -18.90 -3.61 -8.71
CA PHE A 308 -18.61 -4.57 -9.79
C PHE A 308 -19.36 -5.89 -9.61
N TYR A 309 -19.59 -6.33 -8.37
CA TYR A 309 -20.30 -7.57 -8.05
C TYR A 309 -21.52 -7.33 -7.15
N PRO A 310 -22.51 -6.52 -7.60
CA PRO A 310 -23.62 -6.05 -6.76
C PRO A 310 -24.56 -7.17 -6.29
N ASP A 311 -24.56 -8.30 -7.01
CA ASP A 311 -25.33 -9.49 -6.69
C ASP A 311 -24.59 -10.44 -5.73
N THR A 312 -23.27 -10.24 -5.53
CA THR A 312 -22.44 -11.05 -4.61
C THR A 312 -22.48 -10.51 -3.19
N PHE A 313 -22.50 -9.18 -3.00
CA PHE A 313 -22.48 -8.55 -1.69
C PHE A 313 -23.79 -7.83 -1.38
N ASN A 314 -24.23 -7.91 -0.13
CA ASN A 314 -25.44 -7.27 0.36
C ASN A 314 -25.14 -6.08 1.28
N GLY A 315 -23.95 -5.51 1.24
CA GLY A 315 -23.60 -4.36 2.07
C GLY A 315 -22.11 -4.12 2.11
N VAL A 316 -21.75 -2.84 1.98
CA VAL A 316 -20.39 -2.34 2.12
C VAL A 316 -20.31 -1.26 3.19
N TRP A 317 -19.24 -1.34 3.98
CA TRP A 317 -18.82 -0.30 4.89
C TRP A 317 -17.40 0.15 4.51
N SER A 318 -17.32 1.17 3.67
CA SER A 318 -16.08 1.72 3.14
C SER A 318 -15.61 2.90 3.99
N TYR A 319 -14.34 2.92 4.39
CA TYR A 319 -13.78 4.00 5.21
C TYR A 319 -12.55 4.57 4.53
N SER A 320 -12.47 5.90 4.42
CA SER A 320 -11.37 6.62 3.76
C SER A 320 -10.85 5.91 2.49
N PRO A 321 -11.74 5.55 1.53
CA PRO A 321 -11.34 4.83 0.32
C PRO A 321 -10.26 5.60 -0.44
N ASP A 322 -9.33 4.90 -1.10
CA ASP A 322 -8.48 5.46 -2.17
C ASP A 322 -9.34 6.25 -3.19
N ALA A 323 -8.73 6.96 -4.14
CA ALA A 323 -9.47 7.83 -5.05
C ALA A 323 -10.58 7.09 -5.84
N ILE A 324 -11.84 7.34 -5.47
CA ILE A 324 -13.05 6.78 -6.11
C ILE A 324 -13.35 7.48 -7.45
N ALA A 325 -12.97 8.76 -7.56
CA ALA A 325 -13.06 9.57 -8.76
C ALA A 325 -11.64 9.89 -9.23
N PHE A 326 -11.32 9.62 -10.49
CA PHE A 326 -9.99 9.87 -11.04
C PHE A 326 -9.81 11.32 -11.50
N SER A 327 -10.90 12.10 -11.59
CA SER A 327 -10.82 13.57 -11.65
C SER A 327 -10.19 14.19 -10.40
N ASP A 328 -10.10 13.44 -9.31
CA ASP A 328 -9.57 13.83 -8.02
C ASP A 328 -8.66 12.71 -7.47
N TYR A 329 -7.76 12.20 -8.31
CA TYR A 329 -6.80 11.18 -7.94
C TYR A 329 -5.75 11.77 -7.00
N GLN A 330 -6.12 11.82 -5.71
CA GLN A 330 -5.50 12.68 -4.71
C GLN A 330 -5.68 14.16 -5.07
N LEU A 331 -4.59 14.83 -5.49
CA LEU A 331 -4.64 16.21 -5.98
C LEU A 331 -4.48 16.30 -7.50
N ILE A 332 -4.46 15.17 -8.21
CA ILE A 332 -4.28 15.11 -9.66
C ILE A 332 -5.64 14.89 -10.31
N ASN A 333 -6.01 15.73 -11.27
CA ASN A 333 -7.05 15.41 -12.23
C ASN A 333 -6.42 14.68 -13.41
N VAL A 334 -6.42 13.35 -13.40
CA VAL A 334 -5.67 12.57 -14.41
C VAL A 334 -6.17 12.83 -15.84
N TYR A 335 -7.42 13.25 -15.99
CA TYR A 335 -8.03 13.55 -17.29
C TYR A 335 -7.58 14.90 -17.85
N GLU A 336 -7.41 15.91 -17.00
CA GLU A 336 -7.16 17.30 -17.44
C GLU A 336 -5.71 17.74 -17.25
N ASP A 337 -5.04 17.28 -16.19
CA ASP A 337 -3.68 17.73 -15.86
C ASP A 337 -2.66 17.18 -16.87
N GLU A 338 -1.67 17.98 -17.22
CA GLU A 338 -0.57 17.55 -18.10
C GLU A 338 0.55 16.84 -17.31
N ASN A 339 0.59 17.03 -15.99
CA ASN A 339 1.68 16.55 -15.14
C ASN A 339 1.19 16.11 -13.76
N ALA A 340 1.64 14.94 -13.31
CA ALA A 340 1.32 14.37 -12.01
C ALA A 340 2.09 15.02 -10.85
N PHE A 341 3.24 15.66 -11.11
CA PHE A 341 4.09 16.24 -10.08
C PHE A 341 3.79 17.71 -9.79
N VAL A 342 3.28 18.47 -10.76
CA VAL A 342 2.98 19.89 -10.61
C VAL A 342 1.63 20.27 -11.20
N ASN A 343 0.92 21.20 -10.55
CA ASN A 343 -0.35 21.73 -11.04
C ASN A 343 -0.18 22.86 -12.08
N GLU A 344 -1.30 23.40 -12.58
CA GLU A 344 -1.34 24.44 -13.61
C GLU A 344 -0.69 25.78 -13.19
N TRP A 345 -0.47 25.98 -11.89
CA TRP A 345 0.25 27.13 -11.35
C TRP A 345 1.75 26.86 -11.11
N GLY A 346 2.22 25.65 -11.40
CA GLY A 346 3.60 25.22 -11.20
C GLY A 346 3.95 24.86 -9.75
N ASN A 347 2.95 24.63 -8.89
CA ASN A 347 3.19 24.17 -7.53
C ASN A 347 3.22 22.63 -7.48
N PRO A 348 4.06 22.01 -6.62
CA PRO A 348 4.08 20.57 -6.46
C PRO A 348 2.74 20.01 -5.95
N HIS A 349 2.29 18.89 -6.51
CA HIS A 349 1.19 18.13 -5.95
C HIS A 349 1.60 17.48 -4.64
N GLY A 350 0.80 17.67 -3.59
CA GLY A 350 0.92 16.90 -2.35
C GLY A 350 0.37 15.48 -2.52
N VAL A 351 1.06 14.50 -1.95
CA VAL A 351 0.53 13.13 -1.80
C VAL A 351 0.06 12.87 -0.36
N ALA A 352 0.67 13.57 0.61
CA ALA A 352 0.30 13.47 2.01
C ALA A 352 0.35 14.83 2.75
N ARG A 353 -0.51 14.98 3.76
CA ARG A 353 -0.59 16.15 4.65
C ARG A 353 -0.89 15.76 6.08
N ASP A 354 -0.69 16.70 7.00
CA ASP A 354 -1.16 16.59 8.37
C ASP A 354 -2.61 17.13 8.56
N LEU A 355 -3.12 17.05 9.79
CA LEU A 355 -4.48 17.51 10.14
C LEU A 355 -4.67 19.03 10.09
N THR A 356 -3.61 19.82 9.98
CA THR A 356 -3.70 21.28 9.81
C THR A 356 -3.72 21.66 8.33
N GLY A 357 -3.37 20.74 7.44
CA GLY A 357 -3.29 20.94 6.00
C GLY A 357 -1.85 21.11 5.49
N ASP A 358 -0.85 21.09 6.38
CA ASP A 358 0.55 21.22 5.98
C ASP A 358 0.98 19.98 5.19
N VAL A 359 1.57 20.22 4.01
CA VAL A 359 2.04 19.16 3.11
C VAL A 359 3.25 18.47 3.75
N ILE A 360 3.16 17.16 3.95
CA ILE A 360 4.25 16.35 4.50
C ILE A 360 5.13 15.82 3.36
N VAL A 361 4.51 15.37 2.26
CA VAL A 361 5.20 14.78 1.10
C VAL A 361 4.53 15.21 -0.19
N ASN A 362 5.34 15.48 -1.21
CA ASN A 362 4.90 15.76 -2.58
C ASN A 362 4.98 14.52 -3.48
N MET A 363 4.27 14.53 -4.60
CA MET A 363 4.13 13.39 -5.50
C MET A 363 5.47 12.93 -6.08
N GLU A 364 6.31 13.87 -6.53
CA GLU A 364 7.62 13.54 -7.13
C GLU A 364 8.50 12.77 -6.14
N ASP A 365 8.61 13.24 -4.89
CA ASP A 365 9.42 12.57 -3.87
C ASP A 365 8.86 11.19 -3.52
N PHE A 366 7.53 11.04 -3.48
CA PHE A 366 6.90 9.73 -3.25
C PHE A 366 7.18 8.73 -4.37
N ILE A 367 7.07 9.16 -5.62
CA ILE A 367 7.36 8.33 -6.79
C ILE A 367 8.84 7.97 -6.85
N ARG A 368 9.75 8.87 -6.45
CA ARG A 368 11.19 8.57 -6.33
C ARG A 368 11.45 7.41 -5.36
N TYR A 369 10.70 7.33 -4.25
CA TYR A 369 10.76 6.19 -3.33
C TYR A 369 10.30 4.89 -4.00
N GLU A 370 9.16 4.90 -4.69
CA GLU A 370 8.69 3.70 -5.40
C GLU A 370 9.64 3.27 -6.54
N ASN A 371 10.21 4.21 -7.31
CA ASN A 371 11.17 3.90 -8.38
C ASN A 371 12.36 3.09 -7.87
N VAL A 372 12.88 3.42 -6.67
CA VAL A 372 14.01 2.71 -6.06
C VAL A 372 13.63 1.29 -5.62
N LEU A 373 12.38 1.06 -5.22
CA LEU A 373 11.91 -0.26 -4.81
C LEU A 373 11.73 -1.20 -6.00
N GLY A 374 11.32 -0.69 -7.16
CA GLY A 374 11.10 -1.51 -8.35
C GLY A 374 12.37 -2.09 -8.95
N ALA A 375 12.37 -3.38 -9.26
CA ALA A 375 13.46 -4.03 -9.97
C ALA A 375 13.66 -3.46 -11.39
N SER A 376 12.63 -2.82 -11.97
CA SER A 376 12.73 -2.08 -13.23
C SER A 376 13.36 -0.68 -13.08
N ASN A 377 13.69 -0.27 -11.86
CA ASN A 377 14.06 1.11 -11.49
C ASN A 377 12.94 2.14 -11.74
N THR A 378 11.70 1.68 -11.79
CA THR A 378 10.50 2.52 -11.92
C THR A 378 9.40 2.00 -10.99
N PHE A 379 8.41 2.83 -10.70
CA PHE A 379 7.33 2.45 -9.79
C PHE A 379 6.45 1.30 -10.31
N VAL A 380 6.47 0.92 -11.60
CA VAL A 380 5.49 -0.04 -12.16
C VAL A 380 5.64 -1.50 -11.69
N ASN A 381 6.74 -1.81 -11.00
CA ASN A 381 6.93 -3.10 -10.33
C ASN A 381 7.60 -2.94 -8.95
N SER A 382 7.28 -1.87 -8.24
CA SER A 382 7.83 -1.55 -6.92
C SER A 382 7.16 -2.31 -5.77
N GLY A 383 5.97 -2.88 -6.01
CA GLY A 383 5.10 -3.39 -4.95
C GLY A 383 4.46 -2.29 -4.09
N GLY A 384 4.70 -1.02 -4.43
CA GLY A 384 4.10 0.18 -3.85
C GLY A 384 2.72 0.49 -4.42
N GLN A 385 2.06 1.52 -3.88
CA GLN A 385 0.66 1.79 -4.19
C GLN A 385 0.47 2.23 -5.64
N PHE A 386 1.40 3.03 -6.18
CA PHE A 386 1.34 3.41 -7.60
C PHE A 386 1.66 2.23 -8.51
N SER A 387 2.55 1.32 -8.11
CA SER A 387 2.74 0.02 -8.78
C SER A 387 1.42 -0.74 -8.90
N ALA A 388 0.71 -0.92 -7.79
CA ALA A 388 -0.56 -1.65 -7.74
C ALA A 388 -1.65 -0.97 -8.60
N HIS A 389 -1.77 0.36 -8.51
CA HIS A 389 -2.73 1.10 -9.32
C HIS A 389 -2.45 0.95 -10.81
N ASN A 390 -1.20 1.02 -11.26
CA ASN A 390 -0.87 0.82 -12.67
C ASN A 390 -1.09 -0.64 -13.10
N ALA A 391 -0.78 -1.61 -12.24
CA ALA A 391 -1.07 -3.00 -12.51
C ALA A 391 -2.58 -3.29 -12.62
N LEU A 392 -3.41 -2.60 -11.86
CA LEU A 392 -4.86 -2.73 -11.94
C LEU A 392 -5.43 -1.97 -13.14
N TYR A 393 -5.09 -0.69 -13.29
CA TYR A 393 -5.79 0.23 -14.17
C TYR A 393 -5.19 0.36 -15.57
N SER A 394 -3.90 0.05 -15.76
CA SER A 394 -3.22 0.23 -17.04
C SER A 394 -3.24 -1.03 -17.90
N PRO A 395 -3.12 -0.90 -19.23
CA PRO A 395 -2.82 -2.02 -20.11
C PRO A 395 -1.47 -2.67 -19.77
N ARG A 396 -1.28 -3.91 -20.22
CA ARG A 396 0.02 -4.58 -20.14
C ARG A 396 0.94 -4.15 -21.28
N GLY A 397 2.14 -3.69 -20.94
CA GLY A 397 3.19 -3.31 -21.86
C GLY A 397 3.84 -4.50 -22.58
N ALA A 398 4.58 -4.22 -23.65
CA ALA A 398 5.26 -5.24 -24.46
C ALA A 398 6.40 -5.96 -23.72
N ASP A 399 6.92 -5.35 -22.65
CA ASP A 399 7.91 -5.92 -21.73
C ASP A 399 7.28 -6.80 -20.63
N GLY A 400 5.94 -6.90 -20.61
CA GLY A 400 5.18 -7.66 -19.62
C GLY A 400 4.86 -6.88 -18.34
N LEU A 401 5.35 -5.64 -18.20
CA LEU A 401 5.06 -4.76 -17.07
C LEU A 401 3.82 -3.89 -17.33
N PRO A 402 3.16 -3.38 -16.28
CA PRO A 402 2.11 -2.39 -16.44
C PRO A 402 2.63 -1.13 -17.15
N MET A 403 1.84 -0.57 -18.07
CA MET A 403 2.17 0.73 -18.65
C MET A 403 2.02 1.85 -17.59
N PRO A 404 3.00 2.75 -17.43
CA PRO A 404 2.90 3.82 -16.45
C PRO A 404 1.91 4.90 -16.91
N ALA A 405 1.03 5.34 -16.01
CA ALA A 405 0.08 6.42 -16.26
C ALA A 405 0.73 7.81 -16.38
N PHE A 406 1.96 7.94 -15.91
CA PHE A 406 2.79 9.12 -16.10
C PHE A 406 4.26 8.72 -16.08
N ASP A 407 5.09 9.53 -16.74
CA ASP A 407 6.52 9.30 -16.79
C ASP A 407 7.14 9.36 -15.37
N PRO A 408 7.93 8.33 -14.97
CA PRO A 408 8.40 8.17 -13.59
C PRO A 408 9.42 9.23 -13.13
N GLU A 409 9.99 10.02 -14.05
CA GLU A 409 11.01 11.04 -13.74
C GLU A 409 10.51 12.46 -13.96
N THR A 410 9.65 12.67 -14.97
CA THR A 410 9.15 14.00 -15.36
C THR A 410 7.72 14.26 -14.92
N GLY A 411 6.96 13.21 -14.57
CA GLY A 411 5.56 13.31 -14.17
C GLY A 411 4.60 13.58 -15.32
N VAL A 412 5.05 13.64 -16.58
CA VAL A 412 4.16 13.89 -17.74
C VAL A 412 3.14 12.76 -17.84
N ILE A 413 1.86 13.11 -17.83
CA ILE A 413 0.76 12.14 -17.85
C ILE A 413 0.58 11.54 -19.25
N ASP A 414 0.48 10.21 -19.32
CA ASP A 414 0.17 9.50 -20.55
C ASP A 414 -1.36 9.40 -20.72
N LYS A 415 -1.90 10.24 -21.60
CA LYS A 415 -3.35 10.33 -21.84
C LYS A 415 -3.94 9.09 -22.49
N ASP A 416 -3.16 8.33 -23.25
CA ASP A 416 -3.64 7.10 -23.86
C ASP A 416 -3.79 6.00 -22.80
N VAL A 417 -2.87 5.92 -21.83
CA VAL A 417 -2.99 5.04 -20.67
C VAL A 417 -4.15 5.46 -19.76
N ILE A 418 -4.30 6.76 -19.49
CA ILE A 418 -5.40 7.28 -18.65
C ILE A 418 -6.78 7.00 -19.26
N GLU A 419 -6.93 6.96 -20.57
CA GLU A 419 -8.22 6.59 -21.18
C GLU A 419 -8.62 5.16 -20.80
N HIS A 420 -7.65 4.23 -20.70
CA HIS A 420 -7.90 2.88 -20.22
C HIS A 420 -8.30 2.83 -18.73
N TRP A 421 -7.83 3.77 -17.92
CA TRP A 421 -8.17 3.84 -16.49
C TRP A 421 -9.66 4.14 -16.24
N ARG A 422 -10.37 4.76 -17.19
CA ARG A 422 -11.79 5.15 -17.03
C ARG A 422 -12.71 4.01 -16.56
N GLN A 423 -12.44 2.78 -16.98
CA GLN A 423 -13.28 1.63 -16.61
C GLN A 423 -13.20 1.27 -15.11
N TYR A 424 -12.19 1.78 -14.40
CA TYR A 424 -11.98 1.59 -12.97
C TYR A 424 -12.33 2.83 -12.14
N ASP A 425 -12.66 3.96 -12.77
CA ASP A 425 -13.22 5.10 -12.07
C ASP A 425 -14.64 4.73 -11.59
N LEU A 426 -14.78 4.56 -10.27
CA LEU A 426 -16.03 4.12 -9.66
C LEU A 426 -17.15 5.17 -9.82
N THR A 427 -16.79 6.44 -9.95
CA THR A 427 -17.75 7.53 -10.22
C THR A 427 -18.32 7.40 -11.62
N LEU A 428 -17.48 7.20 -12.63
CA LEU A 428 -17.93 6.98 -14.00
C LEU A 428 -18.71 5.67 -14.12
N LEU A 429 -18.21 4.58 -13.51
CA LEU A 429 -18.88 3.28 -13.49
C LEU A 429 -20.32 3.39 -12.99
N VAL A 430 -20.54 4.04 -11.84
CA VAL A 430 -21.89 4.17 -11.26
C VAL A 430 -22.75 5.09 -12.11
N LYS A 431 -22.22 6.25 -12.51
CA LYS A 431 -22.96 7.24 -13.30
C LYS A 431 -23.46 6.65 -14.62
N ASP A 432 -22.61 5.93 -15.33
CA ASP A 432 -22.91 5.45 -16.68
C ASP A 432 -23.82 4.21 -16.67
N ASN A 433 -23.93 3.52 -15.52
CA ASN A 433 -24.67 2.26 -15.38
C ASN A 433 -25.80 2.31 -14.33
N TRP A 434 -26.21 3.50 -13.88
CA TRP A 434 -27.13 3.65 -12.74
C TRP A 434 -28.48 2.96 -12.93
N VAL A 435 -29.02 2.94 -14.15
CA VAL A 435 -30.31 2.28 -14.44
C VAL A 435 -30.30 0.80 -14.04
N GLU A 436 -29.16 0.13 -14.21
CA GLU A 436 -28.99 -1.26 -13.78
C GLU A 436 -28.50 -1.38 -12.33
N LEU A 437 -27.51 -0.58 -11.95
CA LEU A 437 -26.86 -0.67 -10.64
C LEU A 437 -27.74 -0.14 -9.50
N GLY A 438 -28.43 0.98 -9.70
CA GLY A 438 -29.21 1.67 -8.67
C GLY A 438 -30.17 0.77 -7.92
N PRO A 439 -31.03 -0.02 -8.59
CA PRO A 439 -31.92 -0.97 -7.92
C PRO A 439 -31.19 -2.04 -7.10
N LYS A 440 -30.00 -2.46 -7.53
CA LYS A 440 -29.20 -3.49 -6.85
C LYS A 440 -28.42 -2.94 -5.65
N LEU A 441 -28.21 -1.62 -5.58
CA LEU A 441 -27.38 -0.96 -4.56
C LEU A 441 -28.17 -0.37 -3.40
N GLN A 442 -29.51 -0.37 -3.47
CA GLN A 442 -30.37 0.20 -2.43
C GLN A 442 -30.06 -0.37 -1.04
N GLY A 443 -29.75 0.53 -0.12
CA GLY A 443 -29.45 0.27 1.27
C GLY A 443 -28.17 -0.50 1.51
N LYS A 444 -27.26 -0.57 0.51
CA LYS A 444 -26.01 -1.35 0.61
C LYS A 444 -24.78 -0.50 0.86
N ILE A 445 -24.79 0.80 0.55
CA ILE A 445 -23.58 1.62 0.55
C ILE A 445 -23.52 2.49 1.81
N TYR A 446 -22.48 2.27 2.61
CA TYR A 446 -22.01 3.20 3.63
C TYR A 446 -20.55 3.60 3.33
N ILE A 447 -20.28 4.90 3.31
CA ILE A 447 -18.93 5.47 3.19
C ILE A 447 -18.71 6.45 4.34
N TRP A 448 -17.57 6.35 5.01
CA TRP A 448 -17.10 7.38 5.94
C TRP A 448 -15.80 8.01 5.42
N MET A 449 -15.67 9.33 5.56
CA MET A 449 -14.49 10.08 5.16
C MET A 449 -14.14 11.19 6.14
N GLY A 450 -12.87 11.28 6.53
CA GLY A 450 -12.34 12.42 7.27
C GLY A 450 -12.06 13.60 6.35
N ASP A 451 -12.48 14.81 6.72
CA ASP A 451 -12.22 16.01 5.90
C ASP A 451 -10.75 16.41 5.84
N MET A 452 -9.97 16.01 6.85
CA MET A 452 -8.52 16.19 6.90
C MET A 452 -7.81 14.86 6.67
N ASP A 453 -8.33 14.04 5.75
CA ASP A 453 -7.68 12.81 5.32
C ASP A 453 -6.22 13.08 4.93
N HIS A 454 -5.30 12.27 5.45
CA HIS A 454 -3.86 12.49 5.31
C HIS A 454 -3.38 12.33 3.87
N PHE A 455 -4.13 11.65 2.98
CA PHE A 455 -3.71 11.32 1.61
C PHE A 455 -4.52 12.04 0.53
N TYR A 456 -5.29 13.07 0.91
CA TYR A 456 -6.15 13.83 0.00
C TYR A 456 -7.23 12.97 -0.69
N LEU A 457 -7.79 11.98 0.00
CA LEU A 457 -8.81 11.10 -0.57
C LEU A 457 -10.23 11.70 -0.48
N ASN A 458 -10.40 12.73 0.35
CA ASN A 458 -11.67 13.37 0.58
C ASN A 458 -12.27 14.10 -0.64
N PRO A 459 -11.50 14.75 -1.56
CA PRO A 459 -12.09 15.39 -2.73
C PRO A 459 -12.75 14.38 -3.67
N ALA A 460 -12.08 13.27 -3.97
CA ALA A 460 -12.65 12.18 -4.77
C ALA A 460 -13.97 11.64 -4.19
N THR A 461 -14.02 11.49 -2.87
CA THR A 461 -15.24 11.03 -2.18
C THR A 461 -16.35 12.07 -2.27
N ARG A 462 -16.04 13.38 -2.22
CA ARG A 462 -17.02 14.46 -2.43
C ARG A 462 -17.53 14.49 -3.87
N THR A 463 -16.68 14.24 -4.84
CA THR A 463 -17.07 14.12 -6.25
C THR A 463 -18.04 12.95 -6.44
N PHE A 464 -17.75 11.80 -5.84
CA PHE A 464 -18.66 10.64 -5.85
C PHE A 464 -19.98 10.92 -5.13
N ASP A 465 -19.94 11.56 -3.96
CA ASP A 465 -21.12 11.94 -3.15
C ASP A 465 -22.08 12.84 -3.94
N ALA A 466 -21.56 13.94 -4.49
CA ALA A 466 -22.35 14.84 -5.32
C ALA A 466 -22.93 14.14 -6.56
N MET A 467 -22.17 13.25 -7.19
CA MET A 467 -22.61 12.47 -8.33
C MET A 467 -23.74 11.51 -7.92
N ILE A 468 -23.52 10.64 -6.92
CA ILE A 468 -24.45 9.55 -6.61
C ILE A 468 -25.79 10.05 -6.07
N HIS A 469 -25.83 11.15 -5.30
CA HIS A 469 -27.08 11.75 -4.83
C HIS A 469 -27.80 12.60 -5.89
N SER A 470 -27.15 12.90 -7.02
CA SER A 470 -27.82 13.51 -8.17
C SER A 470 -28.61 12.49 -9.02
N LEU A 471 -28.36 11.19 -8.81
CA LEU A 471 -28.99 10.13 -9.57
C LEU A 471 -30.42 9.86 -9.09
N ASP A 472 -31.29 9.54 -10.04
CA ASP A 472 -32.69 9.19 -9.81
C ASP A 472 -33.06 7.87 -10.51
N ASN A 473 -34.27 7.39 -10.26
CA ASN A 473 -34.82 6.16 -10.85
C ASN A 473 -33.91 4.91 -10.74
N PRO A 474 -33.56 4.47 -9.51
CA PRO A 474 -34.03 4.96 -8.21
C PRO A 474 -33.19 6.13 -7.68
N VAL A 475 -33.77 6.91 -6.75
CA VAL A 475 -32.96 7.86 -5.98
C VAL A 475 -31.96 7.07 -5.15
N SER A 476 -30.68 7.50 -5.16
CA SER A 476 -29.67 6.86 -4.32
C SER A 476 -29.98 7.04 -2.84
N ASP A 477 -29.89 5.96 -2.08
CA ASP A 477 -29.97 5.95 -0.62
C ASP A 477 -28.62 5.67 0.05
N ALA A 478 -27.52 5.81 -0.70
CA ALA A 478 -26.17 5.67 -0.18
C ALA A 478 -25.93 6.66 0.97
N VAL A 479 -25.36 6.15 2.06
CA VAL A 479 -24.99 6.96 3.23
C VAL A 479 -23.51 7.31 3.12
N ILE A 480 -23.20 8.58 2.96
CA ILE A 480 -21.83 9.09 2.87
C ILE A 480 -21.66 10.15 3.96
N GLU A 481 -20.80 9.86 4.93
CA GLU A 481 -20.57 10.70 6.10
C GLU A 481 -19.19 11.36 6.03
N PHE A 482 -19.16 12.67 6.17
CA PHE A 482 -17.93 13.45 6.28
C PHE A 482 -17.75 13.94 7.72
N GLU A 483 -16.55 13.75 8.26
CA GLU A 483 -16.22 14.18 9.61
C GLU A 483 -15.16 15.28 9.60
N ALA A 484 -15.59 16.46 10.06
CA ALA A 484 -14.74 17.64 10.14
C ALA A 484 -13.52 17.37 11.03
N MET A 485 -12.33 17.74 10.55
CA MET A 485 -11.04 17.60 11.26
C MET A 485 -10.62 16.16 11.58
N ALA A 486 -11.35 15.14 11.11
CA ALA A 486 -10.90 13.76 11.24
C ALA A 486 -9.88 13.41 10.16
N GLY A 487 -8.90 12.59 10.53
CA GLY A 487 -7.87 12.08 9.64
C GLY A 487 -8.23 10.75 8.97
N HIS A 488 -7.26 10.24 8.22
CA HIS A 488 -7.37 8.96 7.51
C HIS A 488 -7.78 7.81 8.43
N CYS A 489 -8.86 7.10 8.09
CA CYS A 489 -9.36 5.91 8.81
C CYS A 489 -9.69 6.12 10.30
N GLN A 490 -9.78 7.36 10.79
CA GLN A 490 -9.81 7.64 12.22
C GLN A 490 -10.96 6.95 12.97
N ASN A 491 -12.14 6.83 12.32
CA ASN A 491 -13.32 6.21 12.91
C ASN A 491 -13.63 4.82 12.35
N TYR A 492 -12.64 4.18 11.73
CA TYR A 492 -12.76 2.77 11.36
C TYR A 492 -12.49 1.88 12.58
N ASP A 493 -13.54 1.22 13.06
CA ASP A 493 -13.48 0.27 14.17
C ASP A 493 -14.15 -1.06 13.81
N GLN A 494 -13.44 -2.16 14.10
CA GLN A 494 -13.88 -3.51 13.76
C GLN A 494 -15.17 -3.90 14.48
N MET A 495 -15.32 -3.52 15.75
CA MET A 495 -16.48 -3.89 16.56
C MET A 495 -17.74 -3.17 16.06
N THR A 496 -17.60 -1.86 15.80
CA THR A 496 -18.67 -1.01 15.26
C THR A 496 -19.19 -1.51 13.91
N VAL A 497 -18.28 -1.84 12.98
CA VAL A 497 -18.66 -2.36 11.66
C VAL A 497 -19.39 -3.71 11.78
N LEU A 498 -18.88 -4.61 12.63
CA LEU A 498 -19.51 -5.91 12.87
C LEU A 498 -20.90 -5.80 13.51
N GLN A 499 -21.10 -4.84 14.42
CA GLN A 499 -22.41 -4.55 15.01
C GLN A 499 -23.40 -4.06 13.96
N ARG A 500 -23.00 -3.15 13.06
CA ARG A 500 -23.86 -2.70 11.94
C ARG A 500 -24.21 -3.84 10.99
N MET A 501 -23.28 -4.77 10.74
CA MET A 501 -23.57 -5.98 9.97
C MET A 501 -24.58 -6.88 10.68
N GLN A 502 -24.47 -7.04 12.01
CA GLN A 502 -25.43 -7.80 12.82
C GLN A 502 -26.84 -7.20 12.76
N GLU A 503 -26.96 -5.88 12.90
CA GLU A 503 -28.24 -5.16 12.75
C GLU A 503 -28.87 -5.44 11.38
N ARG A 504 -28.06 -5.37 10.32
CA ARG A 504 -28.52 -5.68 8.96
C ARG A 504 -28.95 -7.14 8.80
N VAL A 505 -28.22 -8.09 9.39
CA VAL A 505 -28.62 -9.51 9.38
C VAL A 505 -30.00 -9.67 10.02
N GLU A 506 -30.25 -9.03 11.16
CA GLU A 506 -31.54 -9.07 11.85
C GLU A 506 -32.67 -8.43 11.05
N GLU A 507 -32.39 -7.36 10.30
CA GLU A 507 -33.36 -6.78 9.36
C GLU A 507 -33.71 -7.74 8.23
N MET A 508 -32.72 -8.46 7.68
CA MET A 508 -32.95 -9.45 6.62
C MET A 508 -33.71 -10.68 7.13
N GLU A 509 -33.51 -11.09 8.39
CA GLU A 509 -34.24 -12.21 8.99
C GLU A 509 -35.70 -11.89 9.32
N LYS A 510 -36.07 -10.60 9.36
CA LYS A 510 -37.46 -10.15 9.58
C LYS A 510 -38.29 -10.04 8.29
N ARG A 511 -37.65 -10.01 7.11
CA ARG A 511 -38.29 -9.91 5.80
C ARG A 511 -38.56 -11.31 5.25
#